data_AF-A0A9P9U686-F1
#
_entry.id   AF-A0A9P9U686-F1
#
_cell.length_a   1.000
_cell.length_b   1.000
_cell.length_c   1.000
_cell.angle_alpha   90.00
_cell.angle_beta   90.00
_cell.angle_gamma   90.00
#
_symmetry.space_group_name_H-M   'P 1'
#
loop_
_entity.id
_entity.type
_entity.pdbx_description
1 polymer ?
#
loop_
_entity_poly.entity_id
_entity_poly.type
_entity_poly.pdbx_seq_one_letter_code
_entity_poly.pdbx_strand_id
1 'polypeptide(L)'
;MAQEKTRDDSDSSSGSVVSPAANGTNTTKKEKKNKDKSSKKRSHPSGERRSSVSKPARDPSDKPTDDSPSKKKKRKTSASTIAAAVPPTIAEEVSSSTSVTRSPSPVIDFDGLSRPSRGTRERLEETEAQKQERLDKMKGAVRTLLECLGEDPDREGLLATPERYAKAMLDFTQGYQENVRDIVNGAIFQEGHNEMVIVKDIEVFSMCEHHLVPFTGKMHIGYIPSNAVIGISKLPRIADLFARRLQIQERLTKEVANAIMEILKPQGVAVVMESSHLCMVMRGVKKTTSSTITSCVLGCFESREKTRSEFLSLIGVNR
;
A
#
# COMPACT_ATOMS: atom_id res chain seq x y z
N MET A 1 75.21 -5.53 3.77
CA MET A 1 76.26 -4.57 4.18
C MET A 1 75.83 -3.20 3.68
N ALA A 2 75.94 -2.14 4.49
CA ALA A 2 75.56 -0.72 4.22
C ALA A 2 74.05 -0.50 3.89
N GLN A 3 73.21 0.34 4.53
CA GLN A 3 73.34 1.66 5.22
C GLN A 3 73.82 2.78 4.27
N GLU A 4 73.28 4.01 4.24
CA GLU A 4 72.56 4.88 5.20
C GLU A 4 71.18 5.37 4.63
N LYS A 5 70.18 5.91 5.36
CA LYS A 5 69.98 6.56 6.68
C LYS A 5 70.16 8.10 6.72
N THR A 6 69.36 8.75 7.59
CA THR A 6 69.25 10.20 7.91
C THR A 6 68.34 11.03 6.98
N ARG A 7 67.57 12.03 7.46
CA ARG A 7 67.20 12.40 8.84
C ARG A 7 65.87 13.18 8.86
N ASP A 8 65.20 13.09 10.00
CA ASP A 8 64.21 14.01 10.55
C ASP A 8 64.64 15.48 10.50
N ASP A 9 63.67 16.41 10.50
CA ASP A 9 63.59 17.43 11.56
C ASP A 9 62.20 18.08 11.63
N SER A 10 61.88 18.62 12.81
CA SER A 10 60.54 19.05 13.24
C SER A 10 60.54 20.48 13.78
N ASP A 11 59.52 21.28 13.42
CA ASP A 11 58.95 22.35 14.27
C ASP A 11 57.56 22.71 13.72
N SER A 12 56.45 22.85 14.47
CA SER A 12 56.16 23.23 15.86
C SER A 12 55.99 24.74 16.12
N SER A 13 55.00 25.07 16.96
CA SER A 13 54.55 26.42 17.37
C SER A 13 53.91 27.31 16.27
N SER A 14 53.14 28.36 16.56
CA SER A 14 52.09 28.64 17.59
C SER A 14 51.45 29.98 17.22
N GLY A 15 50.14 30.23 17.47
CA GLY A 15 49.54 31.50 17.03
C GLY A 15 48.04 31.72 17.25
N SER A 16 47.58 31.69 18.51
CA SER A 16 46.39 32.47 18.93
C SER A 16 46.72 33.99 18.80
N VAL A 17 45.84 35.00 18.81
CA VAL A 17 44.54 35.31 19.45
C VAL A 17 43.90 36.43 18.55
N VAL A 18 42.60 36.73 18.53
CA VAL A 18 41.94 37.88 19.22
C VAL A 18 40.55 38.10 18.59
N SER A 19 39.49 38.12 19.41
CA SER A 19 38.19 38.75 19.11
C SER A 19 38.21 40.21 19.58
N PRO A 20 37.27 41.05 19.11
CA PRO A 20 36.34 41.59 20.10
C PRO A 20 34.88 41.65 19.63
N ALA A 21 34.00 41.97 20.58
CA ALA A 21 32.55 41.92 20.45
C ALA A 21 31.88 43.28 20.71
N ALA A 22 30.54 43.27 20.57
CA ALA A 22 29.55 44.13 21.26
C ALA A 22 29.34 45.59 20.81
N ASN A 23 28.13 45.85 20.28
CA ASN A 23 27.04 46.60 20.93
C ASN A 23 25.75 46.40 20.07
N GLY A 24 24.51 46.29 20.56
CA GLY A 24 23.83 47.05 21.63
C GLY A 24 23.11 48.24 20.94
N THR A 25 21.78 48.34 20.82
CA THR A 25 20.68 48.36 21.83
C THR A 25 19.31 48.30 21.09
N ASN A 26 18.29 47.54 21.51
CA ASN A 26 17.25 47.82 22.52
C ASN A 26 16.27 49.00 22.22
N THR A 27 14.96 48.73 21.96
CA THR A 27 13.80 49.50 22.51
C THR A 27 12.39 48.91 22.21
N THR A 28 11.70 48.48 23.27
CA THR A 28 10.28 48.75 23.66
C THR A 28 9.02 48.45 22.79
N LYS A 29 8.11 47.67 23.42
CA LYS A 29 6.64 47.91 23.65
C LYS A 29 5.73 48.42 22.51
N LYS A 30 4.60 47.71 22.26
CA LYS A 30 3.29 47.98 22.92
C LYS A 30 2.20 46.94 22.58
N GLU A 31 1.16 46.91 23.42
CA GLU A 31 -0.04 46.06 23.30
C GLU A 31 -1.01 46.57 22.23
N LYS A 32 -1.84 45.68 21.66
CA LYS A 32 -3.30 45.74 21.90
C LYS A 32 -4.07 44.50 21.45
N LYS A 33 -4.93 44.04 22.37
CA LYS A 33 -6.17 43.29 22.09
C LYS A 33 -6.92 43.88 20.89
N ASN A 34 -7.54 43.01 20.10
CA ASN A 34 -8.97 43.22 19.85
C ASN A 34 -9.72 41.88 19.87
N LYS A 35 -10.83 41.85 20.61
CA LYS A 35 -11.87 40.83 20.45
C LYS A 35 -12.73 41.28 19.28
N ASP A 36 -13.29 40.35 18.52
CA ASP A 36 -14.71 40.52 18.23
C ASP A 36 -15.47 39.20 18.20
N LYS A 37 -16.74 39.27 18.61
CA LYS A 37 -17.70 38.16 18.62
C LYS A 37 -18.77 38.47 17.59
N SER A 38 -19.04 37.56 16.65
CA SER A 38 -20.36 37.52 16.02
C SER A 38 -20.85 36.09 15.80
N SER A 39 -21.61 35.60 16.76
CA SER A 39 -22.47 34.43 16.62
C SER A 39 -23.57 34.65 15.59
N LYS A 40 -23.84 33.67 14.72
CA LYS A 40 -25.17 33.50 14.09
C LYS A 40 -25.54 32.01 14.00
N LYS A 41 -26.59 31.64 14.75
CA LYS A 41 -27.32 30.36 14.62
C LYS A 41 -28.21 30.38 13.38
N ARG A 42 -28.37 29.22 12.72
CA ARG A 42 -29.57 28.69 12.03
C ARG A 42 -29.18 27.33 11.42
N SER A 43 -29.56 26.21 12.05
CA SER A 43 -30.85 25.51 11.98
C SER A 43 -30.90 24.47 10.84
N HIS A 44 -30.96 23.18 11.20
CA HIS A 44 -31.21 22.06 10.29
C HIS A 44 -32.57 22.17 9.59
N PRO A 45 -32.73 21.43 8.47
CA PRO A 45 -33.78 20.43 8.45
C PRO A 45 -33.24 19.00 8.25
N SER A 46 -34.00 18.04 8.77
CA SER A 46 -33.84 16.59 8.58
C SER A 46 -34.29 16.14 7.19
N GLY A 47 -33.62 15.15 6.59
CA GLY A 47 -34.11 14.52 5.36
C GLY A 47 -33.25 13.38 4.81
N GLU A 48 -33.77 12.15 4.94
CA GLU A 48 -33.51 10.95 4.12
C GLU A 48 -32.08 10.37 3.98
N ARG A 49 -31.95 9.12 4.47
CA ARG A 49 -30.89 8.18 4.06
C ARG A 49 -31.06 7.82 2.59
N ARG A 50 -29.98 7.89 1.79
CA ARG A 50 -29.88 7.17 0.51
C ARG A 50 -28.62 6.33 0.46
N SER A 51 -28.81 5.02 0.50
CA SER A 51 -27.80 4.02 0.24
C SER A 51 -27.70 3.77 -1.26
N SER A 52 -26.58 4.14 -1.90
CA SER A 52 -26.22 3.59 -3.20
C SER A 52 -24.71 3.42 -3.30
N VAL A 53 -24.25 2.18 -3.11
CA VAL A 53 -22.87 1.76 -3.38
C VAL A 53 -22.62 1.91 -4.88
N SER A 54 -21.83 2.91 -5.25
CA SER A 54 -21.39 3.12 -6.63
C SER A 54 -20.36 2.05 -7.02
N LYS A 55 -20.58 1.41 -8.17
CA LYS A 55 -19.55 0.60 -8.83
C LYS A 55 -18.41 1.53 -9.28
N PRO A 56 -17.14 1.07 -9.29
CA PRO A 56 -16.03 1.88 -9.80
C PRO A 56 -16.27 2.29 -11.25
N ALA A 57 -15.97 3.55 -11.57
CA ALA A 57 -16.13 4.08 -12.91
C ALA A 57 -15.16 3.41 -13.89
N ARG A 58 -15.67 2.86 -14.99
CA ARG A 58 -14.86 2.49 -16.16
C ARG A 58 -14.57 3.74 -16.98
N ASP A 59 -13.36 3.84 -17.49
CA ASP A 59 -12.98 4.87 -18.45
C ASP A 59 -13.73 4.63 -19.79
N PRO A 60 -14.33 5.65 -20.43
CA PRO A 60 -14.95 5.52 -21.74
C PRO A 60 -14.02 5.01 -22.86
N SER A 61 -12.69 5.04 -22.69
CA SER A 61 -11.73 4.51 -23.66
C SER A 61 -11.62 2.98 -23.69
N ASP A 62 -12.06 2.27 -22.63
CA ASP A 62 -12.06 0.80 -22.59
C ASP A 62 -13.31 0.23 -23.29
N LYS A 63 -13.25 0.13 -24.62
CA LYS A 63 -14.21 -0.66 -25.41
C LYS A 63 -13.51 -1.80 -26.16
N PRO A 64 -13.82 -3.08 -25.88
CA PRO A 64 -13.41 -4.16 -26.76
C PRO A 64 -14.17 -4.04 -28.09
N THR A 65 -13.44 -4.13 -29.20
CA THR A 65 -14.01 -4.30 -30.54
C THR A 65 -14.46 -5.74 -30.70
N ASP A 66 -15.78 -5.95 -30.77
CA ASP A 66 -16.38 -7.27 -31.02
C ASP A 66 -16.90 -7.30 -32.47
N ASP A 67 -16.22 -8.08 -33.31
CA ASP A 67 -16.44 -8.12 -34.75
C ASP A 67 -16.97 -9.52 -35.15
N SER A 68 -18.28 -9.64 -35.38
CA SER A 68 -18.90 -10.84 -35.96
C SER A 68 -20.30 -10.56 -36.54
N PRO A 69 -20.58 -10.95 -37.80
CA PRO A 69 -21.78 -10.51 -38.51
C PRO A 69 -23.04 -11.37 -38.29
N SER A 70 -24.18 -10.68 -38.21
CA SER A 70 -25.52 -11.26 -37.99
C SER A 70 -26.12 -12.01 -39.20
N LYS A 71 -27.02 -12.99 -38.94
CA LYS A 71 -28.09 -13.40 -39.88
C LYS A 71 -29.43 -13.63 -39.17
N LYS A 72 -30.52 -13.09 -39.76
CA LYS A 72 -31.92 -13.15 -39.28
C LYS A 72 -32.73 -14.24 -39.96
N LYS A 73 -33.71 -14.83 -39.25
CA LYS A 73 -35.10 -15.18 -39.69
C LYS A 73 -35.83 -15.80 -38.48
N LYS A 74 -36.97 -15.34 -37.94
CA LYS A 74 -38.33 -14.91 -38.39
C LYS A 74 -39.40 -15.99 -38.16
N ARG A 75 -40.42 -15.65 -37.34
CA ARG A 75 -41.82 -16.19 -37.28
C ARG A 75 -41.98 -17.60 -36.65
N LYS A 76 -43.12 -18.00 -36.05
CA LYS A 76 -44.47 -17.39 -35.91
C LYS A 76 -45.30 -18.11 -34.81
N THR A 77 -46.26 -17.41 -34.16
CA THR A 77 -47.53 -17.92 -33.54
C THR A 77 -47.46 -19.00 -32.44
N SER A 78 -48.43 -19.21 -31.54
CA SER A 78 -49.81 -18.70 -31.37
C SER A 78 -50.20 -18.62 -29.87
N ALA A 79 -51.27 -17.91 -29.54
CA ALA A 79 -51.80 -17.77 -28.17
C ALA A 79 -52.80 -18.89 -27.79
N SER A 80 -52.95 -19.14 -26.49
CA SER A 80 -54.24 -19.45 -25.87
C SER A 80 -54.31 -18.89 -24.45
N THR A 81 -55.51 -18.57 -24.01
CA THR A 81 -55.84 -17.96 -22.72
C THR A 81 -56.60 -18.98 -21.87
N ILE A 82 -56.43 -18.97 -20.54
CA ILE A 82 -57.45 -19.29 -19.52
C ILE A 82 -56.98 -18.69 -18.19
N ALA A 83 -57.93 -18.21 -17.38
CA ALA A 83 -57.68 -17.57 -16.08
C ALA A 83 -58.34 -18.36 -14.93
N ALA A 84 -57.81 -18.25 -13.71
CA ALA A 84 -58.48 -18.58 -12.44
C ALA A 84 -57.77 -17.91 -11.25
N ALA A 85 -58.46 -17.77 -10.11
CA ALA A 85 -58.11 -16.89 -8.99
C ALA A 85 -57.46 -17.59 -7.76
N VAL A 86 -57.06 -16.75 -6.78
CA VAL A 86 -56.28 -17.03 -5.54
C VAL A 86 -57.08 -16.45 -4.35
N PRO A 87 -57.35 -17.17 -3.22
CA PRO A 87 -56.37 -17.37 -2.11
C PRO A 87 -56.66 -18.65 -1.25
N PRO A 88 -56.25 -18.83 0.04
CA PRO A 88 -55.21 -18.18 0.87
C PRO A 88 -54.22 -19.12 1.64
N THR A 89 -53.14 -18.51 2.16
CA THR A 89 -52.37 -18.80 3.41
C THR A 89 -52.13 -20.24 3.90
N ILE A 90 -50.84 -20.60 4.00
CA ILE A 90 -50.26 -21.23 5.21
C ILE A 90 -48.99 -20.45 5.57
N ALA A 91 -48.75 -20.23 6.86
CA ALA A 91 -47.52 -19.64 7.38
C ALA A 91 -46.59 -20.73 7.88
N GLU A 92 -45.33 -20.72 7.45
CA GLU A 92 -44.24 -21.44 8.11
C GLU A 92 -43.03 -20.51 8.24
N GLU A 93 -42.50 -20.43 9.45
CA GLU A 93 -41.15 -19.93 9.69
C GLU A 93 -40.12 -20.93 9.13
N VAL A 94 -38.94 -20.46 8.73
CA VAL A 94 -37.61 -21.03 9.08
C VAL A 94 -36.50 -20.44 8.19
N SER A 95 -35.33 -20.30 8.80
CA SER A 95 -34.04 -19.91 8.20
C SER A 95 -33.92 -18.47 7.72
N SER A 96 -33.50 -17.62 8.65
CA SER A 96 -32.71 -16.44 8.32
C SER A 96 -31.49 -16.86 7.50
N SER A 97 -31.51 -16.57 6.20
CA SER A 97 -30.34 -16.71 5.33
C SER A 97 -29.29 -15.69 5.76
N THR A 98 -28.47 -16.09 6.73
CA THR A 98 -27.30 -15.34 7.17
C THR A 98 -26.45 -15.09 5.95
N SER A 99 -26.32 -13.83 5.54
CA SER A 99 -25.48 -13.49 4.40
C SER A 99 -24.04 -13.86 4.72
N VAL A 100 -23.61 -15.02 4.21
CA VAL A 100 -22.23 -15.51 4.34
C VAL A 100 -21.35 -14.57 3.52
N THR A 101 -20.91 -13.50 4.19
CA THR A 101 -19.91 -12.55 3.71
C THR A 101 -18.57 -13.28 3.71
N ARG A 102 -18.40 -14.11 2.66
CA ARG A 102 -17.26 -14.99 2.33
C ARG A 102 -16.00 -14.64 3.13
N SER A 103 -15.78 -15.38 4.22
CA SER A 103 -14.55 -15.33 5.01
C SER A 103 -13.37 -15.44 4.04
N PRO A 104 -12.39 -14.52 4.09
CA PRO A 104 -11.32 -14.50 3.12
C PRO A 104 -10.45 -15.75 3.31
N SER A 105 -10.03 -16.36 2.20
CA SER A 105 -8.92 -17.32 2.23
C SER A 105 -7.74 -16.71 2.98
N PRO A 106 -6.98 -17.51 3.75
CA PRO A 106 -5.88 -17.01 4.58
C PRO A 106 -4.91 -16.18 3.72
N VAL A 107 -4.30 -15.17 4.34
CA VAL A 107 -3.40 -14.30 3.57
C VAL A 107 -2.10 -15.03 3.32
N ILE A 108 -1.66 -15.85 4.27
CA ILE A 108 -0.52 -16.76 4.17
C ILE A 108 -1.03 -18.13 3.68
N ASP A 109 -0.49 -18.64 2.58
CA ASP A 109 -0.84 -19.98 2.06
C ASP A 109 -0.13 -21.09 2.86
N PHE A 110 -0.42 -22.36 2.59
CA PHE A 110 0.16 -23.49 3.35
C PHE A 110 1.70 -23.51 3.29
N ASP A 111 2.28 -23.15 2.15
CA ASP A 111 3.72 -23.03 1.91
C ASP A 111 4.36 -21.79 2.57
N GLY A 112 3.55 -20.83 3.05
CA GLY A 112 4.00 -19.58 3.65
C GLY A 112 4.11 -18.40 2.67
N LEU A 113 3.96 -18.65 1.36
CA LEU A 113 3.81 -17.58 0.38
C LEU A 113 2.46 -16.89 0.62
N SER A 114 2.48 -15.58 0.78
CA SER A 114 1.22 -14.85 0.92
C SER A 114 0.66 -14.49 -0.44
N ARG A 115 -0.42 -15.14 -0.88
CA ARG A 115 -1.12 -14.87 -2.16
C ARG A 115 -0.15 -14.71 -3.35
N PRO A 116 0.59 -15.76 -3.73
CA PRO A 116 1.50 -15.70 -4.86
C PRO A 116 0.78 -15.36 -6.18
N SER A 117 1.48 -14.67 -7.09
CA SER A 117 1.07 -14.61 -8.50
C SER A 117 1.14 -16.00 -9.15
N ARG A 118 0.41 -16.25 -10.25
CA ARG A 118 0.32 -17.59 -10.88
C ARG A 118 1.69 -18.24 -11.14
N GLY A 119 2.63 -17.50 -11.74
CA GLY A 119 3.97 -18.00 -12.06
C GLY A 119 5.00 -17.87 -10.93
N THR A 120 4.59 -17.58 -9.68
CA THR A 120 5.55 -17.40 -8.57
C THR A 120 6.25 -18.70 -8.20
N ARG A 121 5.50 -19.81 -8.16
CA ARG A 121 6.05 -21.13 -7.79
C ARG A 121 7.04 -21.62 -8.86
N GLU A 122 6.63 -21.52 -10.12
CA GLU A 122 7.52 -21.74 -11.29
C GLU A 122 8.79 -20.88 -11.21
N ARG A 123 8.67 -19.59 -10.86
CA ARG A 123 9.82 -18.67 -10.69
C ARG A 123 10.78 -19.04 -9.55
N LEU A 124 10.29 -19.63 -8.46
CA LEU A 124 11.14 -20.08 -7.35
C LEU A 124 12.01 -21.28 -7.74
N GLU A 125 11.51 -22.09 -8.67
CA GLU A 125 12.16 -23.31 -9.18
C GLU A 125 12.95 -23.06 -10.49
N GLU A 126 12.98 -21.82 -11.01
CA GLU A 126 13.72 -21.45 -12.22
C GLU A 126 15.24 -21.71 -12.05
N THR A 127 15.80 -22.45 -13.01
CA THR A 127 17.25 -22.52 -13.24
C THR A 127 17.80 -21.17 -13.72
N GLU A 128 19.11 -20.94 -13.56
CA GLU A 128 19.76 -19.71 -14.05
C GLU A 128 19.57 -19.49 -15.57
N ALA A 129 19.50 -20.57 -16.36
CA ALA A 129 19.19 -20.49 -17.79
C ALA A 129 17.78 -19.93 -18.04
N GLN A 130 16.77 -20.39 -17.30
CA GLN A 130 15.39 -19.90 -17.40
C GLN A 130 15.26 -18.44 -16.90
N LYS A 131 15.98 -18.08 -15.83
CA LYS A 131 16.06 -16.68 -15.35
C LYS A 131 16.63 -15.75 -16.42
N GLN A 132 17.67 -16.19 -17.12
CA GLN A 132 18.29 -15.44 -18.22
C GLN A 132 17.35 -15.34 -19.43
N GLU A 133 16.72 -16.43 -19.86
CA GLU A 133 15.72 -16.43 -20.94
C GLU A 133 14.58 -15.45 -20.65
N ARG A 134 14.04 -15.47 -19.43
CA ARG A 134 13.00 -14.53 -18.98
C ARG A 134 13.50 -13.08 -18.98
N LEU A 135 14.75 -12.83 -18.56
CA LEU A 135 15.36 -11.51 -18.60
C LEU A 135 15.50 -10.99 -20.04
N ASP A 136 15.96 -11.83 -20.98
CA ASP A 136 16.09 -11.45 -22.38
C ASP A 136 14.73 -11.23 -23.07
N LYS A 137 13.71 -12.01 -22.71
CA LYS A 137 12.32 -11.77 -23.11
C LYS A 137 11.78 -10.42 -22.60
N MET A 138 12.10 -10.06 -21.35
CA MET A 138 11.75 -8.74 -20.81
C MET A 138 12.50 -7.61 -21.51
N LYS A 139 13.81 -7.78 -21.80
CA LYS A 139 14.60 -6.83 -22.59
C LYS A 139 13.99 -6.60 -23.97
N GLY A 140 13.61 -7.67 -24.68
CA GLY A 140 12.92 -7.56 -25.97
C GLY A 140 11.64 -6.71 -25.88
N ALA A 141 10.78 -7.00 -24.90
CA ALA A 141 9.54 -6.24 -24.70
C ALA A 141 9.78 -4.75 -24.37
N VAL A 142 10.80 -4.42 -23.58
CA VAL A 142 11.15 -3.01 -23.30
C VAL A 142 11.74 -2.32 -24.53
N ARG A 143 12.53 -3.02 -25.35
CA ARG A 143 13.02 -2.46 -26.62
C ARG A 143 11.85 -2.10 -27.54
N THR A 144 10.91 -3.03 -27.73
CA THR A 144 9.68 -2.75 -28.50
C THR A 144 8.88 -1.60 -27.92
N LEU A 145 8.81 -1.45 -26.59
CA LEU A 145 8.16 -0.29 -25.97
C LEU A 145 8.85 1.03 -26.34
N LEU A 146 10.19 1.09 -26.35
CA LEU A 146 10.94 2.27 -26.77
C LEU A 146 10.69 2.61 -28.24
N GLU A 147 10.72 1.60 -29.12
CA GLU A 147 10.41 1.75 -30.56
C GLU A 147 8.98 2.27 -30.76
N CYS A 148 7.99 1.75 -30.03
CA CYS A 148 6.60 2.23 -30.06
C CYS A 148 6.41 3.64 -29.46
N LEU A 149 7.33 4.13 -28.64
CA LEU A 149 7.34 5.51 -28.14
C LEU A 149 7.99 6.49 -29.14
N GLY A 150 8.58 5.99 -30.24
CA GLY A 150 9.30 6.80 -31.23
C GLY A 150 10.73 7.15 -30.82
N GLU A 151 11.29 6.48 -29.81
CA GLU A 151 12.69 6.61 -29.41
C GLU A 151 13.59 5.68 -30.24
N ASP A 152 14.84 6.08 -30.42
CA ASP A 152 15.93 5.22 -30.94
C ASP A 152 16.51 4.38 -29.78
N PRO A 153 16.30 3.04 -29.74
CA PRO A 153 16.83 2.21 -28.66
C PRO A 153 18.36 2.05 -28.68
N ASP A 154 19.00 2.34 -29.82
CA ASP A 154 20.45 2.15 -30.02
C ASP A 154 21.26 3.42 -29.68
N ARG A 155 20.59 4.54 -29.34
CA ARG A 155 21.27 5.72 -28.80
C ARG A 155 21.92 5.43 -27.45
N GLU A 156 23.09 6.04 -27.20
CA GLU A 156 23.97 5.79 -26.04
C GLU A 156 23.23 5.63 -24.70
N GLY A 157 22.31 6.55 -24.38
CA GLY A 157 21.56 6.53 -23.13
C GLY A 157 20.56 5.36 -22.98
N LEU A 158 20.09 4.77 -24.09
CA LEU A 158 19.07 3.73 -24.10
C LEU A 158 19.59 2.31 -24.34
N LEU A 159 20.81 2.12 -24.86
CA LEU A 159 21.41 0.80 -25.12
C LEU A 159 21.21 -0.22 -23.99
N ALA A 160 21.45 0.20 -22.74
CA ALA A 160 21.27 -0.65 -21.54
C ALA A 160 19.93 -0.44 -20.80
N THR A 161 19.04 0.45 -21.28
CA THR A 161 17.72 0.69 -20.66
C THR A 161 16.85 -0.56 -20.61
N PRO A 162 16.73 -1.38 -21.67
CA PRO A 162 15.94 -2.62 -21.61
C PRO A 162 16.34 -3.55 -20.46
N GLU A 163 17.64 -3.70 -20.21
CA GLU A 163 18.14 -4.55 -19.13
C GLU A 163 17.96 -3.90 -17.75
N ARG A 164 18.28 -2.62 -17.61
CA ARG A 164 18.08 -1.87 -16.36
C ARG A 164 16.61 -1.87 -15.93
N TYR A 165 15.70 -1.64 -16.87
CA TYR A 165 14.26 -1.65 -16.62
C TYR A 165 13.77 -3.05 -16.24
N ALA A 166 14.19 -4.09 -16.96
CA ALA A 166 13.80 -5.46 -16.65
C ALA A 166 14.27 -5.89 -15.25
N LYS A 167 15.52 -5.58 -14.88
CA LYS A 167 16.05 -5.82 -13.53
C LYS A 167 15.30 -5.02 -12.46
N ALA A 168 15.02 -3.73 -12.69
CA ALA A 168 14.24 -2.90 -11.76
C ALA A 168 12.81 -3.43 -11.54
N MET A 169 12.12 -3.85 -12.61
CA MET A 169 10.78 -4.44 -12.48
C MET A 169 10.76 -5.76 -11.68
N LEU A 170 11.85 -6.54 -11.73
CA LEU A 170 11.99 -7.75 -10.92
C LEU A 170 12.22 -7.42 -9.44
N ASP A 171 13.03 -6.40 -9.12
CA ASP A 171 13.19 -5.88 -7.75
C ASP A 171 11.89 -5.31 -7.17
N PHE A 172 11.17 -4.49 -7.95
CA PHE A 172 9.88 -3.92 -7.57
C PHE A 172 8.77 -4.97 -7.38
N THR A 173 8.99 -6.21 -7.83
CA THR A 173 8.05 -7.34 -7.72
C THR A 173 8.62 -8.55 -6.96
N GLN A 174 9.74 -8.40 -6.24
CA GLN A 174 10.41 -9.52 -5.58
C GLN A 174 9.59 -10.12 -4.43
N GLY A 175 8.75 -9.32 -3.77
CA GLY A 175 7.91 -9.71 -2.63
C GLY A 175 6.81 -10.74 -2.96
N TYR A 176 6.60 -11.09 -4.23
CA TYR A 176 5.82 -12.29 -4.57
C TYR A 176 6.53 -13.59 -4.15
N GLN A 177 7.86 -13.63 -4.24
CA GLN A 177 8.69 -14.81 -3.98
C GLN A 177 9.10 -14.95 -2.50
N GLU A 178 8.79 -13.95 -1.68
CA GLU A 178 9.15 -13.94 -0.26
C GLU A 178 8.09 -14.64 0.61
N ASN A 179 8.57 -15.33 1.64
CA ASN A 179 7.76 -16.05 2.61
C ASN A 179 7.69 -15.26 3.92
N VAL A 180 6.48 -15.03 4.44
CA VAL A 180 6.34 -14.21 5.66
C VAL A 180 6.88 -14.93 6.89
N ARG A 181 6.84 -16.28 6.92
CA ARG A 181 7.38 -17.07 8.03
C ARG A 181 8.91 -16.91 8.09
N ASP A 182 9.57 -16.92 6.94
CA ASP A 182 11.02 -16.74 6.83
C ASP A 182 11.44 -15.29 7.15
N ILE A 183 10.63 -14.29 6.79
CA ILE A 183 10.85 -12.91 7.24
C ILE A 183 10.82 -12.81 8.75
N VAL A 184 9.82 -13.41 9.41
CA VAL A 184 9.69 -13.41 10.88
C VAL A 184 10.84 -14.16 11.53
N ASN A 185 11.26 -15.31 10.96
CA ASN A 185 12.36 -16.16 11.42
C ASN A 185 12.33 -16.41 12.95
N GLY A 186 11.16 -16.81 13.47
CA GLY A 186 11.00 -17.11 14.90
C GLY A 186 11.20 -15.93 15.87
N ALA A 187 11.32 -14.68 15.40
CA ALA A 187 11.53 -13.50 16.24
C ALA A 187 10.23 -13.05 16.95
N ILE A 188 9.65 -13.96 17.72
CA ILE A 188 8.46 -13.77 18.56
C ILE A 188 8.88 -14.11 20.00
N PHE A 189 8.69 -13.16 20.91
CA PHE A 189 9.20 -13.22 22.29
C PHE A 189 8.04 -13.18 23.28
N GLN A 190 8.13 -13.97 24.36
CA GLN A 190 7.12 -14.00 25.43
C GLN A 190 7.53 -13.01 26.53
N GLU A 191 7.12 -11.75 26.38
CA GLU A 191 7.48 -10.68 27.33
C GLU A 191 6.36 -10.36 28.33
N GLY A 192 5.18 -10.97 28.18
CA GLY A 192 4.02 -10.67 29.04
C GLY A 192 3.44 -9.26 28.84
N HIS A 193 3.95 -8.52 27.86
CA HIS A 193 3.45 -7.20 27.48
C HIS A 193 2.06 -7.33 26.84
N ASN A 194 1.12 -6.50 27.29
CA ASN A 194 -0.28 -6.54 26.87
C ASN A 194 -0.85 -5.13 26.56
N GLU A 195 0.02 -4.13 26.38
CA GLU A 195 -0.33 -2.76 26.00
C GLU A 195 -0.11 -2.53 24.48
N MET A 196 -0.46 -1.35 23.97
CA MET A 196 -0.39 -1.07 22.54
C MET A 196 1.05 -0.81 22.06
N VAL A 197 1.53 -1.66 21.15
CA VAL A 197 2.79 -1.47 20.44
C VAL A 197 2.51 -0.80 19.10
N ILE A 198 3.21 0.31 18.79
CA ILE A 198 3.08 1.04 17.52
C ILE A 198 4.44 1.20 16.85
N VAL A 199 4.53 0.82 15.57
CA VAL A 199 5.61 1.21 14.66
C VAL A 199 5.01 2.13 13.60
N LYS A 200 5.40 3.40 13.62
CA LYS A 200 4.86 4.44 12.75
C LYS A 200 5.92 5.01 11.81
N ASP A 201 5.46 5.71 10.78
CA ASP A 201 6.32 6.35 9.77
C ASP A 201 7.19 5.34 9.00
N ILE A 202 6.69 4.12 8.79
CA ILE A 202 7.33 3.12 7.92
C ILE A 202 7.18 3.61 6.48
N GLU A 203 8.29 3.95 5.82
CA GLU A 203 8.25 4.32 4.40
C GLU A 203 7.92 3.10 3.52
N VAL A 204 7.00 3.27 2.57
CA VAL A 204 6.51 2.19 1.71
C VAL A 204 6.53 2.64 0.25
N PHE A 205 7.14 1.81 -0.60
CA PHE A 205 7.24 1.99 -2.05
C PHE A 205 6.56 0.79 -2.74
N SER A 206 5.58 1.06 -3.60
CA SER A 206 4.78 0.00 -4.25
C SER A 206 4.40 0.40 -5.68
N MET A 207 4.02 -0.58 -6.50
CA MET A 207 3.63 -0.34 -7.91
C MET A 207 2.13 -0.46 -8.10
N CYS A 208 1.49 0.56 -8.70
CA CYS A 208 0.05 0.54 -8.99
C CYS A 208 -0.25 -0.46 -10.11
N GLU A 209 -1.04 -1.51 -9.82
CA GLU A 209 -1.28 -2.59 -10.79
C GLU A 209 -1.99 -2.16 -12.07
N HIS A 210 -2.78 -1.08 -12.02
CA HIS A 210 -3.51 -0.54 -13.18
C HIS A 210 -2.60 0.16 -14.21
N HIS A 211 -1.42 0.63 -13.81
CA HIS A 211 -0.61 1.54 -14.63
C HIS A 211 0.90 1.19 -14.65
N LEU A 212 1.35 0.26 -13.80
CA LEU A 212 2.77 -0.02 -13.57
C LEU A 212 3.58 1.25 -13.21
N VAL A 213 2.96 2.14 -12.44
CA VAL A 213 3.51 3.42 -12.00
C VAL A 213 3.57 3.43 -10.46
N PRO A 214 4.65 3.94 -9.83
CA PRO A 214 4.77 3.91 -8.37
C PRO A 214 3.68 4.66 -7.62
N PHE A 215 3.38 4.18 -6.42
CA PHE A 215 2.79 4.97 -5.34
C PHE A 215 3.67 4.82 -4.09
N THR A 216 3.86 5.92 -3.37
CA THR A 216 4.84 6.02 -2.28
C THR A 216 4.23 6.74 -1.11
N GLY A 217 4.52 6.28 0.10
CA GLY A 217 3.88 6.83 1.29
C GLY A 217 4.42 6.27 2.60
N LYS A 218 3.60 6.39 3.63
CA LYS A 218 3.89 5.92 4.98
C LYS A 218 2.84 4.94 5.45
N MET A 219 3.29 3.91 6.16
CA MET A 219 2.45 2.96 6.87
C MET A 219 2.70 3.08 8.38
N HIS A 220 1.62 2.94 9.13
CA HIS A 220 1.59 2.98 10.58
C HIS A 220 0.90 1.70 11.05
N ILE A 221 1.61 0.92 11.85
CA ILE A 221 1.19 -0.42 12.29
C ILE A 221 1.11 -0.40 13.81
N GLY A 222 -0.08 -0.69 14.35
CA GLY A 222 -0.32 -0.89 15.77
C GLY A 222 -0.85 -2.29 16.04
N TYR A 223 -0.48 -2.89 17.16
CA TYR A 223 -1.09 -4.13 17.65
C TYR A 223 -1.14 -4.15 19.18
N ILE A 224 -2.05 -4.95 19.75
CA ILE A 224 -2.08 -5.23 21.19
C ILE A 224 -1.73 -6.71 21.37
N PRO A 225 -0.57 -7.04 21.97
CA PRO A 225 -0.10 -8.42 22.08
C PRO A 225 -1.02 -9.29 22.93
N SER A 226 -0.85 -10.60 22.79
CA SER A 226 -1.44 -11.62 23.67
C SER A 226 -0.30 -12.41 24.30
N ASN A 227 0.40 -11.78 25.25
CA ASN A 227 1.68 -12.18 25.86
C ASN A 227 2.91 -12.27 24.92
N ALA A 228 2.72 -12.55 23.63
CA ALA A 228 3.76 -12.64 22.62
C ALA A 228 3.93 -11.33 21.83
N VAL A 229 5.16 -10.81 21.77
CA VAL A 229 5.55 -9.64 20.96
C VAL A 229 6.40 -10.06 19.76
N ILE A 230 6.34 -9.30 18.66
CA ILE A 230 7.19 -9.51 17.48
C ILE A 230 8.39 -8.54 17.51
N GLY A 231 9.56 -9.00 17.06
CA GLY A 231 10.72 -8.12 16.88
C GLY A 231 10.38 -6.93 15.98
N ILE A 232 10.62 -5.70 16.47
CA ILE A 232 10.15 -4.44 15.85
C ILE A 232 10.52 -4.34 14.36
N SER A 233 11.74 -4.76 13.99
CA SER A 233 12.25 -4.72 12.60
C SER A 233 11.52 -5.66 11.62
N LYS A 234 10.64 -6.55 12.10
CA LYS A 234 9.84 -7.44 11.25
C LYS A 234 8.60 -6.77 10.68
N LEU A 235 8.01 -5.78 11.37
CA LEU A 235 6.82 -5.09 10.89
C LEU A 235 7.07 -4.30 9.58
N PRO A 236 8.17 -3.52 9.43
CA PRO A 236 8.56 -2.95 8.14
C PRO A 236 8.77 -4.00 7.05
N ARG A 237 9.47 -5.11 7.35
CA ARG A 237 9.74 -6.18 6.37
C ARG A 237 8.46 -6.86 5.87
N ILE A 238 7.46 -7.03 6.75
CA ILE A 238 6.13 -7.53 6.34
C ILE A 238 5.45 -6.51 5.41
N ALA A 239 5.55 -5.21 5.69
CA ALA A 239 5.04 -4.18 4.78
C ALA A 239 5.74 -4.19 3.41
N ASP A 240 7.08 -4.30 3.39
CA ASP A 240 7.87 -4.41 2.16
C ASP A 240 7.51 -5.64 1.32
N LEU A 241 7.35 -6.84 1.92
CA LEU A 241 6.95 -8.06 1.21
C LEU A 241 5.65 -7.88 0.42
N PHE A 242 4.67 -7.17 0.99
CA PHE A 242 3.41 -6.90 0.30
C PHE A 242 3.49 -5.71 -0.66
N ALA A 243 4.36 -4.72 -0.40
CA ALA A 243 4.55 -3.54 -1.22
C ALA A 243 5.40 -3.79 -2.48
N ARG A 244 6.36 -4.71 -2.42
CA ARG A 244 7.21 -5.16 -3.56
C ARG A 244 6.45 -6.10 -4.49
N ARG A 245 5.28 -5.63 -4.94
CA ARG A 245 4.28 -6.32 -5.77
C ARG A 245 3.51 -5.29 -6.61
N LEU A 246 2.75 -5.78 -7.59
CA LEU A 246 1.69 -4.98 -8.21
C LEU A 246 0.49 -4.95 -7.24
N GLN A 247 0.03 -3.75 -6.88
CA GLN A 247 -0.90 -3.54 -5.77
C GLN A 247 -1.97 -2.49 -6.04
N ILE A 248 -2.99 -2.56 -5.18
CA ILE A 248 -3.96 -1.52 -4.86
C ILE A 248 -3.78 -1.18 -3.37
N GLN A 249 -3.83 0.10 -2.99
CA GLN A 249 -3.48 0.54 -1.62
C GLN A 249 -4.38 -0.12 -0.55
N GLU A 250 -5.67 -0.25 -0.83
CA GLU A 250 -6.65 -0.93 0.02
C GLU A 250 -6.31 -2.41 0.24
N ARG A 251 -5.78 -3.09 -0.79
CA ARG A 251 -5.36 -4.48 -0.71
C ARG A 251 -4.08 -4.61 0.12
N LEU A 252 -3.06 -3.81 -0.18
CA LEU A 252 -1.80 -3.73 0.56
C LEU A 252 -2.03 -3.51 2.07
N THR A 253 -2.84 -2.51 2.42
CA THR A 253 -3.20 -2.19 3.81
C THR A 253 -3.87 -3.39 4.52
N LYS A 254 -4.77 -4.08 3.82
CA LYS A 254 -5.47 -5.26 4.34
C LYS A 254 -4.55 -6.47 4.47
N GLU A 255 -3.66 -6.71 3.51
CA GLU A 255 -2.76 -7.86 3.51
C GLU A 255 -1.76 -7.80 4.66
N VAL A 256 -1.15 -6.64 4.90
CA VAL A 256 -0.26 -6.43 6.06
C VAL A 256 -0.99 -6.67 7.39
N ALA A 257 -2.18 -6.09 7.58
CA ALA A 257 -2.96 -6.25 8.81
C ALA A 257 -3.29 -7.73 9.11
N ASN A 258 -3.74 -8.46 8.08
CA ASN A 258 -4.10 -9.87 8.22
C ASN A 258 -2.88 -10.77 8.43
N ALA A 259 -1.75 -10.52 7.75
CA ALA A 259 -0.53 -11.30 7.96
C ALA A 259 0.00 -11.18 9.41
N ILE A 260 -0.02 -9.97 9.99
CA ILE A 260 0.34 -9.75 11.39
C ILE A 260 -0.64 -10.47 12.33
N MET A 261 -1.94 -10.39 12.05
CA MET A 261 -2.99 -11.08 12.82
C MET A 261 -2.81 -12.61 12.80
N GLU A 262 -2.45 -13.17 11.64
CA GLU A 262 -2.27 -14.60 11.42
C GLU A 262 -1.01 -15.16 12.11
N ILE A 263 0.11 -14.42 12.01
CA ILE A 263 1.41 -14.79 12.59
C ILE A 263 1.43 -14.65 14.11
N LEU A 264 1.06 -13.48 14.62
CA LEU A 264 1.26 -13.13 16.03
C LEU A 264 0.06 -13.49 16.90
N LYS A 265 -1.12 -13.68 16.30
CA LYS A 265 -2.41 -13.90 16.99
C LYS A 265 -2.64 -12.91 18.16
N PRO A 266 -2.44 -11.59 17.92
CA PRO A 266 -2.61 -10.56 18.94
C PRO A 266 -4.09 -10.38 19.30
N GLN A 267 -4.38 -9.61 20.36
CA GLN A 267 -5.75 -9.21 20.69
C GLN A 267 -6.39 -8.37 19.58
N GLY A 268 -5.57 -7.69 18.77
CA GLY A 268 -5.98 -7.03 17.54
C GLY A 268 -4.82 -6.31 16.85
N VAL A 269 -5.08 -5.87 15.62
CA VAL A 269 -4.14 -5.13 14.76
C VAL A 269 -4.85 -3.92 14.16
N ALA A 270 -4.13 -2.81 13.99
CA ALA A 270 -4.53 -1.66 13.19
C ALA A 270 -3.40 -1.29 12.24
N VAL A 271 -3.72 -1.15 10.96
CA VAL A 271 -2.80 -0.63 9.93
C VAL A 271 -3.45 0.57 9.26
N VAL A 272 -2.73 1.68 9.19
CA VAL A 272 -3.11 2.87 8.42
C VAL A 272 -1.99 3.14 7.43
N MET A 273 -2.34 3.45 6.18
CA MET A 273 -1.41 3.85 5.14
C MET A 273 -1.88 5.16 4.52
N GLU A 274 -0.99 6.14 4.45
CA GLU A 274 -1.16 7.36 3.65
C GLU A 274 -0.16 7.29 2.49
N SER A 275 -0.60 7.52 1.24
CA SER A 275 0.32 7.56 0.10
C SER A 275 -0.09 8.53 -0.99
N SER A 276 0.91 8.94 -1.79
CA SER A 276 0.71 9.67 -3.03
C SER A 276 0.91 8.74 -4.23
N HIS A 277 0.01 8.84 -5.21
CA HIS A 277 -0.02 7.98 -6.38
C HIS A 277 0.51 8.73 -7.60
N LEU A 278 1.65 8.34 -8.14
CA LEU A 278 2.20 9.06 -9.31
C LEU A 278 1.27 8.99 -10.52
N CYS A 279 0.46 7.93 -10.63
CA CYS A 279 -0.58 7.82 -11.66
C CYS A 279 -1.68 8.90 -11.59
N MET A 280 -1.81 9.62 -10.46
CA MET A 280 -2.64 10.81 -10.28
C MET A 280 -1.85 12.13 -10.28
N VAL A 281 -0.55 12.10 -9.97
CA VAL A 281 0.31 13.29 -9.87
C VAL A 281 0.88 13.70 -11.23
N MET A 282 1.54 12.78 -11.95
CA MET A 282 2.26 13.10 -13.21
C MET A 282 1.39 12.95 -14.47
N ARG A 283 0.28 12.20 -14.38
CA ARG A 283 -0.66 11.97 -15.49
C ARG A 283 -2.12 12.05 -15.02
N GLY A 284 -3.05 11.90 -15.96
CA GLY A 284 -4.49 11.93 -15.68
C GLY A 284 -4.92 13.26 -15.06
N VAL A 285 -5.45 13.21 -13.82
CA VAL A 285 -6.00 14.36 -13.09
C VAL A 285 -4.96 15.38 -12.58
N LYS A 286 -3.67 15.02 -12.58
CA LYS A 286 -2.52 15.88 -12.23
C LYS A 286 -2.70 16.64 -10.90
N LYS A 287 -3.01 15.93 -9.82
CA LYS A 287 -3.22 16.49 -8.47
C LYS A 287 -2.02 16.22 -7.57
N THR A 288 -1.09 17.17 -7.54
CA THR A 288 0.19 17.09 -6.81
C THR A 288 0.06 17.02 -5.30
N THR A 289 -0.99 17.60 -4.73
CA THR A 289 -1.22 17.67 -3.26
C THR A 289 -2.17 16.59 -2.74
N SER A 290 -2.63 15.67 -3.60
CA SER A 290 -3.58 14.63 -3.19
C SER A 290 -2.82 13.47 -2.51
N SER A 291 -3.19 13.16 -1.28
CA SER A 291 -2.87 11.89 -0.62
C SER A 291 -4.13 11.03 -0.48
N THR A 292 -3.92 9.72 -0.40
CA THR A 292 -4.97 8.72 -0.17
C THR A 292 -4.67 8.02 1.15
N ILE A 293 -5.63 8.03 2.07
CA ILE A 293 -5.52 7.34 3.37
C ILE A 293 -6.42 6.09 3.34
N THR A 294 -5.85 4.96 3.70
CA THR A 294 -6.52 3.66 3.85
C THR A 294 -6.26 3.08 5.23
N SER A 295 -7.21 2.34 5.77
CA SER A 295 -7.06 1.70 7.09
C SER A 295 -7.67 0.30 7.14
N CYS A 296 -7.03 -0.62 7.83
CA CYS A 296 -7.58 -1.93 8.19
C CYS A 296 -7.42 -2.14 9.70
N VAL A 297 -8.52 -2.43 10.40
CA VAL A 297 -8.55 -2.73 11.83
C VAL A 297 -9.12 -4.13 12.04
N LEU A 298 -8.58 -4.86 13.01
CA LEU A 298 -8.93 -6.25 13.31
C LEU A 298 -8.98 -6.46 14.83
N GLY A 299 -9.86 -7.34 15.30
CA GLY A 299 -9.94 -7.75 16.70
C GLY A 299 -10.34 -6.61 17.65
N CYS A 300 -9.52 -6.33 18.67
CA CYS A 300 -9.81 -5.29 19.65
C CYS A 300 -9.91 -3.88 19.04
N PHE A 301 -9.20 -3.57 17.94
CA PHE A 301 -9.29 -2.26 17.26
C PHE A 301 -10.58 -2.07 16.46
N GLU A 302 -11.21 -3.15 16.02
CA GLU A 302 -12.51 -3.13 15.37
C GLU A 302 -13.62 -2.93 16.41
N SER A 303 -13.60 -3.77 17.46
CA SER A 303 -14.62 -3.83 18.51
C SER A 303 -14.54 -2.73 19.58
N ARG A 304 -13.37 -2.14 19.86
CA ARG A 304 -13.18 -1.10 20.90
C ARG A 304 -12.81 0.24 20.29
N GLU A 305 -13.79 1.14 20.20
CA GLU A 305 -13.61 2.49 19.65
C GLU A 305 -12.53 3.31 20.38
N LYS A 306 -12.45 3.23 21.71
CA LYS A 306 -11.44 3.94 22.51
C LYS A 306 -10.02 3.57 22.09
N THR A 307 -9.74 2.26 21.95
CA THR A 307 -8.45 1.72 21.49
C THR A 307 -8.11 2.16 20.07
N ARG A 308 -9.10 2.21 19.17
CA ARG A 308 -8.91 2.75 17.81
C ARG A 308 -8.62 4.26 17.81
N SER A 309 -9.32 5.02 18.65
CA SER A 309 -9.13 6.48 18.77
C SER A 309 -7.77 6.84 19.35
N GLU A 310 -7.31 6.08 20.34
CA GLU A 310 -5.96 6.16 20.92
C GLU A 310 -4.88 5.96 19.84
N PHE A 311 -4.96 4.88 19.06
CA PHE A 311 -4.05 4.62 17.94
C PHE A 311 -4.03 5.76 16.92
N LEU A 312 -5.19 6.20 16.43
CA LEU A 312 -5.31 7.29 15.46
C LEU A 312 -4.72 8.62 15.97
N SER A 313 -4.83 8.87 17.29
CA SER A 313 -4.19 10.00 17.96
C SER A 313 -2.66 9.87 17.97
N LEU A 314 -2.12 8.71 18.38
CA LEU A 314 -0.67 8.47 18.51
C LEU A 314 0.09 8.48 17.17
N ILE A 315 -0.56 8.08 16.07
CA ILE A 315 0.01 8.18 14.72
C ILE A 315 -0.14 9.58 14.11
N GLY A 316 -0.97 10.45 14.69
CA GLY A 316 -1.10 11.86 14.28
C GLY A 316 -1.98 12.10 13.06
N VAL A 317 -2.90 11.18 12.73
CA VAL A 317 -3.84 11.32 11.59
C VAL A 317 -5.01 12.27 11.92
N ASN A 318 -5.30 12.50 13.20
CA ASN A 318 -6.31 13.46 13.66
C ASN A 318 -5.73 14.89 13.82
N ARG A 319 -5.15 15.46 12.76
CA ARG A 319 -4.65 16.85 12.72
C ARG A 319 -5.68 17.83 12.14
#